data_AF-X0RUC4-F1
#
_entry.id   AF-X0RUC4-F1
#
_cell.length_a   1.000
_cell.length_b   1.000
_cell.length_c   1.000
_cell.angle_alpha   90.00
_cell.angle_beta   90.00
_cell.angle_gamma   90.00
#
_symmetry.space_group_name_H-M   'P 1'
#
loop_
_entity.id
_entity.type
_entity.pdbx_description
1 polymer ?
#
loop_
_entity_poly.entity_id
_entity_poly.type
_entity_poly.pdbx_seq_one_letter_code
_entity_poly.pdbx_strand_id
1 'polypeptide(L)'
;MEKKDFTIADLETKRGELETALSKAKQGSEASATELASTREARNQAVTKYLGMAKATNPQVPGDMISGETIEEIDASVEKGKGLVAAVKKTLESESAAAKVPAGAPTRGESTESMSSKELIAAGIKQQGGS
;
A
#
# COMPACT_ATOMS: atom_id res chain seq x y z
N MET A 1 54.52 -59.05 1.06
CA MET A 1 54.16 -57.83 1.82
C MET A 1 53.72 -56.71 0.87
N GLU A 2 54.39 -56.51 -0.27
CA GLU A 2 54.13 -55.43 -1.26
C GLU A 2 52.68 -55.05 -1.60
N LYS A 3 51.78 -56.02 -1.85
CA LYS A 3 50.45 -55.70 -2.39
C LYS A 3 49.56 -54.95 -1.39
N LYS A 4 49.73 -55.22 -0.09
CA LYS A 4 48.99 -54.55 0.99
C LYS A 4 49.52 -53.13 1.22
N ASP A 5 50.83 -52.96 1.17
CA ASP A 5 51.48 -51.66 1.37
C ASP A 5 51.09 -50.68 0.24
N PHE A 6 51.02 -51.16 -1.00
CA PHE A 6 50.52 -50.37 -2.14
C PHE A 6 49.06 -49.94 -1.98
N THR A 7 48.18 -50.84 -1.51
CA THR A 7 46.77 -50.49 -1.27
C THR A 7 46.58 -49.50 -0.13
N ILE A 8 47.43 -49.56 0.90
CA ILE A 8 47.38 -48.61 2.02
C ILE A 8 47.80 -47.22 1.53
N ALA A 9 48.87 -47.12 0.74
CA ALA A 9 49.33 -45.85 0.18
C ALA A 9 48.30 -45.19 -0.77
N ASP A 10 47.60 -45.98 -1.60
CA ASP A 10 46.51 -45.48 -2.46
C ASP A 10 45.31 -44.97 -1.63
N LEU A 11 44.94 -45.68 -0.57
CA LEU A 11 43.87 -45.27 0.33
C LEU A 11 44.22 -44.01 1.12
N GLU A 12 45.46 -43.86 1.59
CA GLU A 12 45.94 -42.65 2.26
C GLU A 12 45.94 -41.45 1.32
N THR A 13 46.37 -41.64 0.07
CA THR A 13 46.30 -40.61 -0.97
C THR A 13 44.86 -40.15 -1.20
N LYS A 14 43.93 -41.09 -1.43
CA LYS A 14 42.50 -40.80 -1.62
C LYS A 14 41.88 -40.14 -0.40
N ARG A 15 42.26 -40.55 0.81
CA ARG A 15 41.80 -39.91 2.04
C ARG A 15 42.26 -38.46 2.13
N GLY A 16 43.53 -38.18 1.81
CA GLY A 16 44.05 -36.81 1.79
C GLY A 16 43.35 -35.93 0.75
N GLU A 17 43.08 -36.47 -0.44
CA GLU A 17 42.30 -35.79 -1.48
C GLU A 17 40.87 -35.50 -1.04
N LEU A 18 40.19 -36.49 -0.43
CA LEU A 18 38.84 -36.33 0.09
C LEU A 18 38.77 -35.35 1.26
N GLU A 19 39.71 -35.40 2.19
CA GLU A 19 39.81 -34.45 3.32
C GLU A 19 40.02 -33.03 2.80
N THR A 20 40.86 -32.85 1.78
CA THR A 20 41.07 -31.56 1.11
C THR A 20 39.81 -31.06 0.40
N ALA A 21 39.15 -31.93 -0.36
CA ALA A 21 37.91 -31.59 -1.07
C ALA A 21 36.78 -31.24 -0.09
N LEU A 22 36.65 -31.98 1.01
CA LEU A 22 35.66 -31.75 2.04
C LEU A 22 35.91 -30.44 2.79
N SER A 23 37.18 -30.13 3.09
CA SER A 23 37.57 -28.84 3.68
C SER A 23 37.20 -27.68 2.75
N LYS A 24 37.52 -27.79 1.46
CA LYS A 24 37.19 -26.77 0.45
C LYS A 24 35.68 -26.60 0.27
N ALA A 25 34.93 -27.70 0.24
CA ALA A 25 33.47 -27.66 0.12
C ALA A 25 32.81 -27.00 1.34
N LYS A 26 33.30 -27.29 2.56
CA LYS A 26 32.82 -26.64 3.79
C LYS A 26 33.07 -25.14 3.77
N GLN A 27 34.30 -24.72 3.45
CA GLN A 27 34.65 -23.31 3.35
C GLN A 27 33.79 -22.58 2.30
N GLY A 28 33.59 -23.21 1.13
CA GLY A 28 32.71 -22.66 0.09
C GLY A 28 31.27 -22.52 0.56
N SER A 29 30.73 -23.53 1.25
CA SER A 29 29.38 -23.48 1.81
C SER A 29 29.21 -22.42 2.89
N GLU A 30 30.20 -22.25 3.77
CA GLU A 30 30.19 -21.22 4.83
C GLU A 30 30.28 -19.81 4.25
N ALA A 31 31.13 -19.61 3.24
CA ALA A 31 31.24 -18.35 2.52
C ALA A 31 29.91 -18.00 1.83
N SER A 32 29.33 -18.92 1.05
CA SER A 32 28.03 -18.69 0.40
C SER A 32 26.89 -18.47 1.39
N ALA A 33 26.87 -19.16 2.53
CA ALA A 33 25.87 -18.92 3.57
C ALA A 33 25.98 -17.51 4.16
N THR A 34 27.21 -17.02 4.36
CA THR A 34 27.48 -15.68 4.86
C THR A 34 27.06 -14.60 3.86
N GLU A 35 27.41 -14.77 2.58
CA GLU A 35 27.00 -13.85 1.51
C GLU A 35 25.48 -13.81 1.32
N LEU A 36 24.81 -14.96 1.45
CA LEU A 36 23.36 -15.04 1.33
C LEU A 36 22.66 -14.35 2.51
N ALA A 37 23.21 -14.46 3.72
CA ALA A 37 22.71 -13.75 4.88
C ALA A 37 22.86 -12.23 4.71
N SER A 38 24.04 -11.75 4.33
CA SER A 38 24.30 -10.32 4.14
C SER A 38 23.45 -9.71 3.01
N THR A 39 23.28 -10.45 1.91
CA THR A 39 22.43 -10.02 0.78
C THR A 39 20.96 -9.91 1.20
N ARG A 40 20.47 -10.86 2.01
CA ARG A 40 19.09 -10.81 2.53
C ARG A 40 18.88 -9.63 3.46
N GLU A 41 19.83 -9.34 4.35
CA GLU A 41 19.76 -8.18 5.23
C GLU A 41 19.76 -6.87 4.42
N ALA A 42 20.67 -6.73 3.46
CA ALA A 42 20.74 -5.56 2.59
C ALA A 42 19.44 -5.37 1.79
N ARG A 43 18.87 -6.46 1.25
CA ARG A 43 17.58 -6.45 0.56
C ARG A 43 16.46 -5.96 1.49
N ASN A 44 16.35 -6.51 2.69
CA ASN A 44 15.29 -6.13 3.64
C ASN A 44 15.42 -4.67 4.09
N GLN A 45 16.65 -4.19 4.30
CA GLN A 45 16.90 -2.77 4.58
C GLN A 45 16.50 -1.88 3.40
N ALA A 46 16.80 -2.28 2.17
CA ALA A 46 16.42 -1.53 0.97
C ALA A 46 14.90 -1.45 0.81
N VAL A 47 14.18 -2.57 0.98
CA VAL A 47 12.71 -2.62 0.94
C VAL A 47 12.10 -1.74 2.04
N THR A 48 12.62 -1.79 3.26
CA THR A 48 12.13 -0.96 4.37
C THR A 48 12.31 0.53 4.10
N LYS A 49 13.48 0.93 3.58
CA LYS A 49 13.74 2.32 3.19
C LYS A 49 12.83 2.76 2.05
N TYR A 50 12.64 1.89 1.06
CA TYR A 50 11.73 2.16 -0.06
C TYR A 50 10.29 2.35 0.42
N LEU A 51 9.80 1.48 1.31
CA LEU A 51 8.48 1.60 1.93
C LEU A 51 8.32 2.95 2.65
N GLY A 52 9.33 3.38 3.42
CA GLY A 52 9.32 4.69 4.09
C GLY A 52 9.24 5.84 3.10
N MET A 53 10.01 5.79 2.01
CA MET A 53 9.98 6.78 0.94
C MET A 53 8.64 6.81 0.20
N ALA A 54 8.06 5.64 -0.10
CA ALA A 54 6.76 5.52 -0.75
C ALA A 54 5.65 6.16 0.11
N LYS A 55 5.68 5.96 1.42
CA LYS A 55 4.77 6.63 2.37
C LYS A 55 4.97 8.14 2.39
N ALA A 56 6.21 8.61 2.49
CA ALA A 56 6.52 10.03 2.56
C ALA A 56 6.15 10.80 1.28
N THR A 57 6.31 10.17 0.11
CA THR A 57 6.00 10.78 -1.20
C THR A 57 4.51 10.77 -1.55
N ASN A 58 3.70 9.98 -0.84
CA ASN A 58 2.26 9.84 -1.08
C ASN A 58 1.42 10.18 0.17
N PRO A 59 1.49 11.41 0.71
CA PRO A 59 0.80 11.78 1.96
C PRO A 59 -0.73 11.74 1.88
N GLN A 60 -1.28 11.76 0.67
CA GLN A 60 -2.71 11.66 0.39
C GLN A 60 -3.28 10.24 0.54
N VAL A 61 -2.41 9.22 0.50
CA VAL A 61 -2.78 7.82 0.70
C VAL A 61 -2.54 7.48 2.16
N PRO A 62 -3.52 6.88 2.87
CA PRO A 62 -3.30 6.44 4.25
C PRO A 62 -2.08 5.53 4.37
N GLY A 63 -1.19 5.80 5.32
CA GLY A 63 0.07 5.07 5.47
C GLY A 63 -0.10 3.57 5.72
N ASP A 64 -1.26 3.15 6.21
CA ASP A 64 -1.62 1.73 6.42
C ASP A 64 -1.99 1.01 5.12
N MET A 65 -2.35 1.77 4.07
CA MET A 65 -2.62 1.21 2.75
C MET A 65 -1.35 0.93 1.96
N ILE A 66 -0.21 1.54 2.33
CA ILE A 66 1.10 1.37 1.68
C ILE A 66 1.87 0.27 2.42
N SER A 67 1.94 -0.93 1.84
CA SER A 67 2.56 -2.13 2.44
C SER A 67 3.11 -3.10 1.38
N GLY A 68 4.03 -3.97 1.78
CA GLY A 68 4.64 -4.99 0.91
C GLY A 68 6.00 -5.48 1.43
N GLU A 69 6.40 -6.68 1.02
CA GLU A 69 7.71 -7.30 1.31
C GLU A 69 8.68 -7.20 0.12
N THR A 70 8.16 -6.78 -1.02
CA THR A 70 8.87 -6.53 -2.27
C THR A 70 8.62 -5.11 -2.76
N ILE A 71 9.49 -4.60 -3.64
CA ILE A 71 9.31 -3.27 -4.24
C ILE A 71 8.04 -3.25 -5.09
N GLU A 72 7.80 -4.34 -5.82
CA GLU A 72 6.65 -4.52 -6.70
C GLU A 72 5.32 -4.49 -5.94
N GLU A 73 5.26 -5.14 -4.77
CA GLU A 73 4.08 -5.09 -3.89
C GLU A 73 3.84 -3.69 -3.35
N ILE A 74 4.90 -2.99 -2.94
CA ILE A 74 4.81 -1.61 -2.45
C ILE A 74 4.26 -0.70 -3.56
N ASP A 75 4.76 -0.83 -4.79
CA ASP A 75 4.30 -0.05 -5.93
C ASP A 75 2.83 -0.33 -6.26
N ALA A 76 2.44 -1.60 -6.30
CA ALA A 76 1.05 -2.00 -6.53
C ALA A 76 0.12 -1.44 -5.43
N SER A 77 0.59 -1.46 -4.19
CA SER A 77 -0.12 -0.94 -3.02
C SER A 77 -0.30 0.59 -3.09
N VAL A 78 0.74 1.33 -3.49
CA VAL A 78 0.67 2.79 -3.73
C VAL A 78 -0.34 3.11 -4.83
N GLU A 79 -0.27 2.43 -5.97
CA GLU A 79 -1.19 2.68 -7.09
C GLU A 79 -2.65 2.36 -6.71
N LYS A 80 -2.87 1.26 -5.99
CA LYS A 80 -4.20 0.94 -5.44
C LYS A 80 -4.70 2.03 -4.47
N GLY A 81 -3.82 2.54 -3.61
CA GLY A 81 -4.13 3.62 -2.68
C GLY A 81 -4.52 4.92 -3.41
N LYS A 82 -3.75 5.32 -4.42
CA LYS A 82 -4.06 6.48 -5.26
C LYS A 82 -5.41 6.32 -5.97
N GLY A 83 -5.67 5.15 -6.52
CA GLY A 83 -6.94 4.83 -7.18
C GLY A 83 -8.15 4.98 -6.25
N LEU A 84 -8.04 4.49 -5.02
CA LEU A 84 -9.10 4.64 -4.02
C LEU A 84 -9.33 6.12 -3.65
N VAL A 85 -8.25 6.87 -3.38
CA VAL A 85 -8.36 8.30 -3.04
C VAL A 85 -8.99 9.08 -4.19
N ALA A 86 -8.63 8.78 -5.44
CA ALA A 86 -9.23 9.40 -6.61
C ALA A 86 -10.73 9.08 -6.73
N ALA A 87 -11.12 7.81 -6.49
CA ALA A 87 -12.53 7.42 -6.49
C ALA A 87 -13.33 8.14 -5.39
N VAL A 88 -12.79 8.23 -4.17
CA VAL A 88 -13.43 8.95 -3.06
C VAL A 88 -13.61 10.43 -3.38
N LYS A 89 -12.58 11.09 -3.93
CA LYS A 89 -12.69 12.50 -4.36
C LYS A 89 -13.80 12.69 -5.38
N LYS A 90 -13.87 11.81 -6.40
CA LYS A 90 -14.91 11.86 -7.43
C LYS A 90 -16.32 11.69 -6.85
N THR A 91 -16.49 10.77 -5.90
CA THR A 91 -17.79 10.57 -5.23
C THR A 91 -18.19 11.82 -4.43
N LEU A 92 -17.26 12.39 -3.65
CA LEU A 92 -17.53 13.62 -2.87
C LEU A 92 -17.84 14.84 -3.75
N GLU A 93 -17.15 14.99 -4.88
CA GLU A 93 -17.46 16.04 -5.86
C GLU A 93 -18.86 15.87 -6.46
N SER A 94 -19.26 14.63 -6.77
CA SER A 94 -20.60 14.31 -7.27
C SER A 94 -21.68 14.60 -6.23
N GLU A 95 -21.45 14.25 -4.96
CA GLU A 95 -22.36 14.54 -3.85
C GLU A 95 -22.49 16.04 -3.60
N SER A 96 -21.37 16.78 -3.63
CA SER A 96 -21.37 18.24 -3.50
C SER A 96 -22.13 18.92 -4.64
N ALA A 97 -21.99 18.43 -5.88
CA ALA A 97 -22.72 18.94 -7.03
C ALA A 97 -24.24 18.65 -6.91
N ALA A 98 -24.63 17.48 -6.39
CA ALA A 98 -26.03 17.12 -6.17
C ALA A 98 -26.67 17.88 -4.99
N ALA A 99 -25.88 18.18 -3.95
CA ALA A 99 -26.33 18.99 -2.81
C ALA A 99 -26.42 20.49 -3.11
N LYS A 100 -25.85 20.94 -4.24
CA LYS A 100 -25.94 22.33 -4.69
C LYS A 100 -27.33 22.59 -5.24
N VAL A 101 -28.21 23.09 -4.38
CA VAL A 101 -29.57 23.51 -4.74
C VAL A 101 -29.48 24.49 -5.92
N PRO A 102 -30.20 24.27 -7.03
CA PRO A 102 -30.19 25.19 -8.16
C PRO A 102 -30.50 26.61 -7.71
N ALA A 103 -29.76 27.60 -8.22
CA ALA A 103 -29.91 29.02 -7.89
C ALA A 103 -31.30 29.61 -8.21
N GLY A 104 -32.20 28.83 -8.82
CA GLY A 104 -33.59 29.18 -9.10
C GLY A 104 -34.62 28.50 -8.18
N ALA A 105 -34.20 27.75 -7.15
CA ALA A 105 -35.13 27.27 -6.14
C ALA A 105 -35.72 28.48 -5.41
N PRO A 106 -37.05 28.67 -5.40
CA PRO A 106 -37.66 29.80 -4.73
C PRO A 106 -37.22 29.80 -3.28
N THR A 107 -36.76 30.96 -2.79
CA THR A 107 -36.50 31.18 -1.38
C THR A 107 -37.72 30.70 -0.60
N ARG A 108 -37.50 29.91 0.45
CA ARG A 108 -38.57 29.50 1.37
C ARG A 108 -39.31 30.78 1.76
N GLY A 109 -40.57 30.87 1.35
CA GLY A 109 -41.42 32.02 1.64
C GLY A 109 -41.47 32.28 3.14
N GLU A 110 -41.78 33.52 3.50
CA GLU A 110 -41.84 33.98 4.89
C GLU A 110 -42.61 32.96 5.76
N SER A 111 -42.07 32.67 6.95
CA SER A 111 -42.65 31.64 7.82
C SER A 111 -44.03 32.09 8.31
N THR A 112 -45.08 31.34 7.94
CA THR A 112 -46.46 31.62 8.36
C THR A 112 -46.78 31.13 9.78
N GLU A 113 -45.80 30.53 10.46
CA GLU A 113 -45.92 29.95 11.80
C GLU A 113 -46.33 30.98 12.88
N SER A 114 -46.08 32.27 12.64
CA SER A 114 -46.44 33.37 13.55
C SER A 114 -47.72 34.12 13.17
N MET A 115 -48.38 33.76 12.05
CA MET A 115 -49.58 34.44 11.59
C MET A 115 -50.84 33.85 12.24
N SER A 116 -51.77 34.70 12.65
CA SER A 116 -53.09 34.24 13.10
C SER A 116 -53.93 33.72 11.92
N SER A 117 -54.94 32.90 12.19
CA SER A 117 -55.82 32.33 11.15
C SER A 117 -56.43 33.39 10.22
N LYS A 118 -56.70 34.60 10.72
CA LYS A 118 -57.22 35.70 9.88
C LYS A 118 -56.17 36.26 8.93
N GLU A 119 -54.93 36.40 9.38
CA GLU A 119 -53.82 36.93 8.58
C GLU A 119 -53.40 35.94 7.49
N LEU A 120 -53.48 34.64 7.78
CA LEU A 120 -53.20 33.56 6.84
C LEU A 120 -54.21 33.51 5.69
N ILE A 121 -55.50 33.68 5.99
CA ILE A 121 -56.57 33.77 4.97
C ILE A 121 -56.40 35.01 4.10
N ALA A 122 -56.09 36.17 4.71
CA ALA A 122 -55.89 37.41 3.97
C ALA A 122 -54.68 37.35 3.03
N ALA A 123 -53.59 36.70 3.44
CA ALA A 123 -52.41 36.49 2.60
C ALA A 123 -52.71 35.58 1.39
N GLY A 124 -53.43 34.48 1.61
CA GLY A 124 -53.82 33.56 0.53
C GLY A 124 -54.73 34.18 -0.53
N ILE A 125 -55.70 35.01 -0.11
CA ILE A 125 -56.60 35.71 -1.04
C ILE A 125 -55.84 36.74 -1.89
N LYS A 126 -54.86 37.47 -1.32
CA LYS A 126 -54.04 38.42 -2.07
C LYS A 126 -53.14 37.75 -3.12
N GLN A 127 -52.63 36.56 -2.84
CA GLN A 127 -51.72 35.84 -3.74
C GLN A 127 -52.44 35.28 -4.99
N GLN A 128 -53.74 34.98 -4.90
CA GLN A 128 -54.56 34.49 -6.02
C GLN A 128 -55.11 35.61 -6.95
N GLY A 129 -55.03 36.88 -6.53
CA GLY A 129 -55.62 38.02 -7.25
C GLY A 129 -54.68 38.79 -8.18
N GLY A 130 -53.41 38.36 -8.34
CA GLY A 130 -52.44 38.98 -9.22
C GLY A 130 -52.29 38.23 -10.54
N SER A 131 -53.02 38.67 -11.57
CA SER A 131 -52.67 38.47 -12.99
C SER A 131 -52.23 39.80 -13.59
#